data_AF-A0A6M3XZI6-F1
#
_entry.id   AF-A0A6M3XZI6-F1
#
_cell.length_a   1.000
_cell.length_b   1.000
_cell.length_c   1.000
_cell.angle_alpha   90.00
_cell.angle_beta   90.00
_cell.angle_gamma   90.00
#
_symmetry.space_group_name_H-M   'P 1'
#
loop_
_entity.id
_entity.type
_entity.pdbx_description
1 polymer ?
#
loop_
_entity_poly.entity_id
_entity_poly.type
_entity_poly.pdbx_seq_one_letter_code
_entity_poly.pdbx_strand_id
1 'polypeptide(L)'
;MKTALVSQDRNPYQVMDILDDELIKAELEHRIVDTWVYSFSSGGTLQTGLSKVGVDACCTEMAKAGNVIREGEVKFQRDPTDPEYILFQGSAKRFAITHEGKEIEMESVNGTKRQWTKMKKKDGKVVDNPFWFETGAMKALRNARARLIPEEIRTKIISLAKQKGKVKDIDGKKTTSTSSKSKTPKARTEAQRKKMYAMTMAKGINTEETSDFLSWLKTKGETIDVDGKEVVTMEAASDIFDNFDAYFSEFSVSILGSEQEDIPMFEEGE
;
A
#
# COMPACT_ATOMS: atom_id res chain seq x y z
N MET A 1 -18.52 -5.47 6.88
CA MET A 1 -18.13 -4.51 7.93
C MET A 1 -18.96 -3.24 7.77
N LYS A 2 -19.80 -2.86 8.74
CA LYS A 2 -20.45 -1.54 8.74
C LYS A 2 -19.48 -0.55 9.38
N THR A 3 -18.88 0.31 8.57
CA THR A 3 -18.09 1.46 9.04
C THR A 3 -19.02 2.30 9.92
N ALA A 4 -18.61 2.59 11.16
CA ALA A 4 -19.35 3.49 12.02
C ALA A 4 -19.48 4.84 11.30
N LEU A 5 -20.71 5.28 11.04
CA LEU A 5 -20.99 6.60 10.49
C LEU A 5 -20.45 7.63 11.49
N VAL A 6 -19.40 8.32 11.09
CA VAL A 6 -18.77 9.38 11.88
C VAL A 6 -19.73 10.57 11.89
N SER A 7 -20.15 11.01 13.09
CA SER A 7 -20.98 12.21 13.24
C SER A 7 -20.19 13.45 12.78
N GLN A 8 -20.82 14.35 12.02
CA GLN A 8 -20.19 15.52 11.38
C GLN A 8 -19.52 16.52 12.35
N ASP A 9 -19.77 16.41 13.66
CA ASP A 9 -19.18 17.28 14.69
C ASP A 9 -17.89 16.75 15.34
N ARG A 10 -17.33 15.63 14.86
CA ARG A 10 -16.07 15.12 15.45
C ARG A 10 -14.86 15.91 14.97
N ASN A 11 -13.98 16.22 15.91
CA ASN A 11 -12.69 16.83 15.63
C ASN A 11 -11.90 15.93 14.64
N PRO A 12 -11.44 16.48 13.48
CA PRO A 12 -10.60 15.80 12.49
C PRO A 12 -9.50 14.91 13.06
N TYR A 13 -8.79 15.43 14.07
CA TYR A 13 -7.65 14.75 14.68
C TYR A 13 -8.07 13.51 15.46
N GLN A 14 -9.25 13.54 16.10
CA GLN A 14 -9.77 12.38 16.82
C GLN A 14 -10.16 11.26 15.85
N VAL A 15 -10.71 11.61 14.69
CA VAL A 15 -11.08 10.63 13.66
C VAL A 15 -9.84 9.95 13.09
N MET A 16 -8.81 10.73 12.73
CA MET A 16 -7.52 10.18 12.28
C MET A 16 -6.88 9.30 13.34
N ASP A 17 -6.97 9.71 14.61
CA ASP A 17 -6.43 8.93 15.72
C ASP A 17 -7.11 7.57 15.87
N ILE A 18 -8.45 7.52 15.83
CA ILE A 18 -9.19 6.26 15.88
C ILE A 18 -8.80 5.35 14.71
N LEU A 19 -8.66 5.91 13.51
CA LEU A 19 -8.34 5.13 12.32
C LEU A 19 -6.93 4.55 12.34
N ASP A 20 -5.94 5.33 12.78
CA ASP A 20 -4.59 4.81 12.95
C ASP A 20 -4.53 3.75 14.06
N ASP A 21 -5.25 3.96 15.18
CA ASP A 21 -5.33 2.96 16.25
C ASP A 21 -5.98 1.66 15.75
N GLU A 22 -6.99 1.74 14.88
CA GLU A 22 -7.59 0.58 14.20
C GLU A 22 -6.61 -0.13 13.25
N LEU A 23 -5.77 0.61 12.52
CA LEU A 23 -4.77 -0.01 11.64
C LEU A 23 -3.65 -0.68 12.43
N ILE A 24 -3.18 -0.04 13.49
CA ILE A 24 -2.15 -0.63 14.36
C ILE A 24 -2.69 -1.92 14.97
N LYS A 25 -3.92 -1.91 15.48
CA LYS A 25 -4.56 -3.14 15.99
C LYS A 25 -4.72 -4.20 14.92
N ALA A 26 -5.14 -3.82 13.71
CA ALA A 26 -5.24 -4.76 12.60
C ALA A 26 -3.89 -5.39 12.27
N GLU A 27 -2.80 -4.61 12.27
CA GLU A 27 -1.44 -5.10 12.05
C GLU A 27 -0.95 -6.03 13.18
N LEU A 28 -1.21 -5.69 14.44
CA LEU A 28 -0.92 -6.54 15.61
C LEU A 28 -1.70 -7.86 15.57
N GLU A 29 -2.87 -7.87 14.94
CA GLU A 29 -3.68 -9.06 14.66
C GLU A 29 -3.31 -9.75 13.33
N HIS A 30 -2.19 -9.37 12.71
CA HIS A 30 -1.69 -9.89 11.43
C HIS A 30 -2.66 -9.73 10.24
N ARG A 31 -3.55 -8.74 10.29
CA ARG A 31 -4.45 -8.39 9.18
C ARG A 31 -3.74 -7.45 8.21
N ILE A 32 -3.87 -7.73 6.92
CA ILE A 32 -3.31 -6.88 5.86
C ILE A 32 -4.08 -5.56 5.82
N VAL A 33 -3.33 -4.47 5.95
CA VAL A 33 -3.83 -3.11 5.84
C VAL A 33 -3.14 -2.43 4.65
N ASP A 34 -3.92 -2.01 3.67
CA ASP A 34 -3.38 -1.33 2.47
C ASP A 34 -3.90 0.10 2.27
N THR A 35 -4.51 0.69 3.31
CA THR A 35 -4.93 2.09 3.26
C THR A 35 -3.74 2.99 3.51
N TRP A 36 -3.39 3.84 2.53
CA TRP A 36 -2.25 4.76 2.62
C TRP A 36 -2.66 6.16 3.06
N VAL A 37 -3.85 6.61 2.65
CA VAL A 37 -4.33 7.97 2.89
C VAL A 37 -5.77 7.92 3.36
N TYR A 38 -6.08 8.77 4.31
CA TYR A 38 -7.44 9.10 4.71
C TYR A 38 -7.85 10.43 4.11
N SER A 39 -9.11 10.52 3.72
CA SER A 39 -9.72 11.75 3.23
C SER A 39 -11.06 11.96 3.91
N PHE A 40 -11.33 13.17 4.35
CA PHE A 40 -12.63 13.57 4.91
C PHE A 40 -12.80 15.09 4.86
N SER A 41 -14.04 15.55 4.89
CA SER A 41 -14.42 16.95 4.85
C SER A 41 -14.75 17.43 6.25
N SER A 42 -14.13 18.53 6.67
CA SER A 42 -14.46 19.20 7.92
C SER A 42 -14.52 20.70 7.68
N GLY A 43 -15.64 21.32 8.05
CA GLY A 43 -15.87 22.74 7.79
C GLY A 43 -15.81 23.12 6.30
N GLY A 44 -16.22 22.21 5.41
CA GLY A 44 -16.19 22.43 3.95
C GLY A 44 -14.81 22.30 3.31
N THR A 45 -13.76 22.03 4.08
CA THR A 45 -12.41 21.79 3.55
C THR A 45 -12.08 20.30 3.55
N LEU A 46 -11.56 19.80 2.43
CA LEU A 46 -11.07 18.43 2.32
C LEU A 46 -9.73 18.31 3.06
N GLN A 47 -9.71 17.52 4.12
CA GLN A 47 -8.53 17.19 4.90
C GLN A 47 -8.00 15.83 4.46
N THR A 48 -6.71 15.75 4.18
CA THR A 48 -6.03 14.49 3.86
C THR A 48 -4.93 14.19 4.86
N GLY A 49 -4.87 12.95 5.36
CA GLY A 49 -3.83 12.50 6.27
C GLY A 49 -3.23 11.19 5.80
N LEU A 50 -1.91 11.04 5.92
CA LEU A 50 -1.25 9.74 5.74
C LEU A 50 -1.67 8.78 6.85
N SER A 51 -1.88 7.51 6.53
CA SER A 51 -1.96 6.45 7.54
C SER A 51 -0.56 6.05 8.04
N LYS A 52 -0.46 5.08 8.95
CA LYS A 52 0.82 4.40 9.24
C LYS A 52 1.50 3.88 7.96
N VAL A 53 0.77 3.13 7.13
CA VAL A 53 1.28 2.56 5.88
C VAL A 53 1.73 3.65 4.90
N GLY A 54 1.01 4.78 4.85
CA GLY A 54 1.41 5.94 4.05
C GLY A 54 2.71 6.59 4.54
N VAL A 55 2.92 6.65 5.86
CA VAL A 55 4.18 7.11 6.46
C VAL A 55 5.32 6.14 6.16
N ASP A 56 5.09 4.83 6.24
CA ASP A 56 6.08 3.80 5.91
C ASP A 56 6.49 3.88 4.42
N ALA A 57 5.52 4.14 3.52
CA ALA A 57 5.77 4.36 2.10
C ALA A 57 6.62 5.62 1.83
N CYS A 58 6.36 6.71 2.56
CA CYS A 58 7.20 7.92 2.48
C CYS A 58 8.64 7.63 2.94
N CYS A 59 8.81 6.92 4.07
CA CYS A 59 10.14 6.56 4.57
C CYS A 59 10.90 5.69 3.54
N THR A 60 10.19 4.78 2.87
CA THR A 60 10.77 3.94 1.81
C THR A 60 11.24 4.78 0.60
N GLU A 61 10.44 5.75 0.15
CA GLU A 61 10.85 6.64 -0.94
C GLU A 61 12.04 7.53 -0.54
N MET A 62 12.08 8.02 0.70
CA MET A 62 13.23 8.76 1.22
C MET A 62 14.49 7.89 1.24
N ALA A 63 14.38 6.63 1.67
CA ALA A 63 15.51 5.71 1.74
C ALA A 63 16.13 5.45 0.36
N LYS A 64 15.30 5.34 -0.70
CA LYS A 64 15.77 5.26 -2.10
C LYS A 64 16.59 6.49 -2.52
N ALA A 65 16.32 7.65 -1.93
CA ALA A 65 17.05 8.89 -2.15
C ALA A 65 18.19 9.11 -1.13
N GLY A 66 18.64 8.07 -0.43
CA GLY A 66 19.73 8.15 0.54
C GLY A 66 19.38 8.87 1.84
N ASN A 67 18.09 9.04 2.16
CA ASN A 67 17.65 9.64 3.42
C ASN A 67 16.86 8.62 4.23
N VAL A 68 17.37 8.18 5.37
CA VAL A 68 16.71 7.19 6.22
C VAL A 68 16.19 7.83 7.50
N ILE A 69 15.01 7.39 7.95
CA ILE A 69 14.48 7.75 9.25
C ILE A 69 14.61 6.53 10.16
N ARG A 70 15.29 6.68 11.30
CA ARG A 70 15.41 5.66 12.33
C ARG A 70 14.53 6.03 13.52
N GLU A 71 13.80 5.05 14.02
CA GLU A 71 13.05 5.17 15.27
C GLU A 71 14.03 5.10 16.45
N GLY A 72 13.76 5.90 17.47
CA GLY A 72 14.52 5.89 18.72
C GLY A 72 13.70 5.32 19.87
N GLU A 73 14.03 5.76 21.08
CA GLU A 73 13.37 5.33 22.30
C GLU A 73 11.92 5.86 22.36
N VAL A 74 11.04 5.03 22.94
CA VAL A 74 9.70 5.43 23.39
C VAL A 74 9.69 5.52 24.91
N LYS A 75 9.40 6.70 25.42
CA LYS A 75 9.15 6.97 26.84
C LYS A 75 7.66 7.10 27.07
N PHE A 76 7.20 6.73 28.24
CA PHE A 76 5.81 6.92 28.62
C PHE A 76 5.67 7.25 30.11
N GLN A 77 4.64 8.01 30.43
CA GLN A 77 4.31 8.38 31.81
C GLN A 77 2.79 8.51 31.95
N ARG A 78 2.28 8.39 33.19
CA ARG A 78 0.88 8.73 33.46
C ARG A 78 0.63 10.18 33.10
N ASP A 79 -0.52 10.46 32.50
CA ASP A 79 -0.92 11.82 32.18
C ASP A 79 -1.17 12.60 33.48
N PRO A 80 -0.50 13.76 33.70
CA PRO A 80 -0.66 14.54 34.92
C PRO A 80 -2.06 15.16 35.05
N THR A 81 -2.80 15.28 33.96
CA THR A 81 -4.16 15.83 33.93
C THR A 81 -5.25 14.78 34.09
N ASP A 82 -4.94 13.50 33.83
CA ASP A 82 -5.92 12.42 33.85
C ASP A 82 -5.25 11.03 34.04
N PRO A 83 -5.30 10.44 35.23
CA PRO A 83 -4.62 9.18 35.54
C PRO A 83 -5.06 7.98 34.70
N GLU A 84 -6.20 8.04 34.01
CA GLU A 84 -6.63 6.94 33.12
C GLU A 84 -5.87 6.91 31.79
N TYR A 85 -5.14 7.99 31.47
CA TYR A 85 -4.39 8.15 30.24
C TYR A 85 -2.88 8.03 30.49
N ILE A 86 -2.19 7.51 29.47
CA ILE A 86 -0.74 7.48 29.39
C ILE A 86 -0.29 8.41 28.26
N LEU A 87 0.72 9.24 28.55
CA LEU A 87 1.40 10.06 27.58
C LEU A 87 2.61 9.30 27.06
N PHE A 88 2.60 8.99 25.77
CA PHE A 88 3.73 8.42 25.04
C PHE A 88 4.51 9.50 24.32
N GLN A 89 5.83 9.39 24.35
CA GLN A 89 6.77 10.21 23.61
C GLN A 89 7.75 9.30 22.89
N GLY A 90 7.64 9.23 21.56
CA GLY A 90 8.57 8.50 20.69
C GLY A 90 9.55 9.46 20.04
N SER A 91 10.81 9.06 19.93
CA SER A 91 11.83 9.81 19.20
C SER A 91 12.08 9.22 17.81
N ALA A 92 12.44 10.07 16.85
CA ALA A 92 12.92 9.64 15.54
C ALA A 92 14.02 10.58 15.06
N LYS A 93 14.95 10.03 14.28
CA LYS A 93 16.10 10.74 13.72
C LYS A 93 16.18 10.53 12.22
N ARG A 94 16.53 11.56 11.46
CA ARG A 94 16.80 11.49 10.03
C ARG A 94 18.30 11.47 9.78
N PHE A 95 18.74 10.58 8.90
CA PHE A 95 20.13 10.44 8.49
C PHE A 95 20.26 10.56 6.98
N ALA A 96 21.31 11.21 6.51
CA ALA A 96 21.79 11.09 5.14
C ALA A 96 22.79 9.94 5.04
N ILE A 97 22.67 9.10 4.02
CA ILE A 97 23.58 8.00 3.72
C ILE A 97 24.60 8.47 2.69
N THR A 98 25.88 8.44 3.03
CA THR A 98 26.95 8.76 2.07
C THR A 98 27.13 7.64 1.05
N HIS A 99 27.88 7.92 -0.03
CA HIS A 99 28.25 6.88 -1.02
C HIS A 99 29.03 5.70 -0.40
N GLU A 100 29.69 5.93 0.74
CA GLU A 100 30.41 4.90 1.51
C GLU A 100 29.49 4.13 2.47
N GLY A 101 28.18 4.43 2.50
CA GLY A 101 27.22 3.81 3.40
C GLY A 101 27.24 4.37 4.82
N LYS A 102 27.95 5.47 5.08
CA LYS A 102 28.01 6.09 6.41
C LYS A 102 26.73 6.90 6.67
N GLU A 103 26.15 6.73 7.85
CA GLU A 103 25.02 7.55 8.30
C GLU A 103 25.51 8.86 8.91
N ILE A 104 24.98 9.99 8.42
CA ILE A 104 25.19 11.33 8.97
C ILE A 104 23.86 11.82 9.55
N GLU A 105 23.79 11.98 10.87
CA GLU A 105 22.59 12.50 11.54
C GLU A 105 22.32 13.94 11.09
N MET A 106 21.10 14.21 10.63
CA MET A 106 20.67 15.52 10.15
C MET A 106 19.78 16.23 11.17
N GLU A 107 18.76 15.55 11.66
CA GLU A 107 17.74 16.11 12.54
C GLU A 107 17.12 15.03 13.44
N SER A 108 16.61 15.46 14.59
CA SER A 108 15.92 14.60 15.57
C SER A 108 14.65 15.29 16.05
N VAL A 109 13.55 14.55 16.14
CA VAL A 109 12.27 15.07 16.63
C VAL A 109 11.57 14.05 17.54
N ASN A 110 10.62 14.55 18.32
CA ASN A 110 9.74 13.73 19.13
C ASN A 110 8.29 13.79 18.60
N GLY A 111 7.60 12.66 18.65
CA GLY A 111 6.17 12.53 18.44
C GLY A 111 5.49 12.11 19.73
N THR A 112 4.25 12.54 19.91
CA THR A 112 3.50 12.26 21.14
C THR A 112 2.14 11.65 20.84
N LYS A 113 1.63 10.86 21.80
CA LYS A 113 0.26 10.34 21.79
C LYS A 113 -0.25 10.24 23.23
N ARG A 114 -1.44 10.77 23.47
CA ARG A 114 -2.21 10.54 24.69
C ARG A 114 -3.13 9.34 24.47
N GLN A 115 -2.99 8.29 25.27
CA GLN A 115 -3.64 7.00 25.07
C GLN A 115 -4.44 6.58 26.30
N TRP A 116 -5.72 6.27 26.11
CA TRP A 116 -6.54 5.72 27.19
C TRP A 116 -6.15 4.26 27.43
N THR A 117 -5.98 3.89 28.70
CA THR A 117 -5.66 2.51 29.10
C THR A 117 -6.87 1.57 29.02
N LYS A 118 -8.08 2.14 28.87
CA LYS A 118 -9.33 1.42 28.74
C LYS A 118 -9.89 1.52 27.32
N MET A 119 -10.84 0.65 27.00
CA MET A 119 -11.62 0.68 25.78
C MET A 119 -13.11 0.48 26.08
N LYS A 120 -13.95 1.12 25.27
CA LYS A 120 -15.41 0.88 25.27
C LYS A 120 -15.72 -0.25 24.31
N LYS A 121 -16.35 -1.32 24.81
CA LYS A 121 -16.92 -2.39 23.99
C LYS A 121 -18.21 -1.92 23.32
N LYS A 122 -18.70 -2.71 22.35
CA LYS A 122 -19.93 -2.43 21.60
C LYS A 122 -21.18 -2.38 22.50
N ASP A 123 -21.16 -3.11 23.60
CA ASP A 123 -22.19 -3.13 24.64
C ASP A 123 -22.14 -1.89 25.57
N GLY A 124 -21.21 -0.97 25.34
CA GLY A 124 -20.98 0.21 26.18
C GLY A 124 -20.13 -0.06 27.42
N LYS A 125 -19.78 -1.31 27.71
CA LYS A 125 -18.95 -1.66 28.87
C LYS A 125 -17.52 -1.15 28.66
N VAL A 126 -16.99 -0.50 29.68
CA VAL A 126 -15.58 -0.10 29.73
C VAL A 126 -14.78 -1.28 30.28
N VAL A 127 -13.74 -1.68 29.56
CA VAL A 127 -12.78 -2.72 29.96
C VAL A 127 -11.36 -2.24 29.72
N ASP A 128 -10.38 -2.92 30.31
CA ASP A 128 -8.97 -2.64 30.00
C ASP A 128 -8.65 -2.97 28.54
N ASN A 129 -7.89 -2.09 27.88
CA ASN A 129 -7.47 -2.27 26.50
C ASN A 129 -6.13 -3.01 26.48
N PRO A 130 -6.08 -4.31 26.11
CA PRO A 130 -4.82 -5.07 26.18
C PRO A 130 -3.71 -4.50 25.28
N PHE A 131 -4.08 -3.74 24.24
CA PHE A 131 -3.16 -3.16 23.26
C PHE A 131 -2.89 -1.67 23.49
N TRP A 132 -3.18 -1.13 24.69
CA TRP A 132 -2.97 0.30 24.95
C TRP A 132 -1.51 0.70 24.76
N PHE A 133 -0.57 -0.18 25.13
CA PHE A 133 0.85 0.11 25.07
C PHE A 133 1.35 0.18 23.62
N GLU A 134 1.12 -0.86 22.84
CA GLU A 134 1.58 -0.99 21.46
C GLU A 134 0.94 0.10 20.60
N THR A 135 -0.36 0.35 20.78
CA THR A 135 -1.07 1.41 20.05
C THR A 135 -0.46 2.78 20.36
N GLY A 136 -0.24 3.09 21.64
CA GLY A 136 0.32 4.37 22.06
C GLY A 136 1.76 4.58 21.59
N ALA A 137 2.61 3.56 21.76
CA ALA A 137 4.01 3.59 21.36
C ALA A 137 4.19 3.71 19.84
N MET A 138 3.52 2.86 19.06
CA MET A 138 3.61 2.87 17.59
C MET A 138 3.08 4.17 17.01
N LYS A 139 2.00 4.73 17.57
CA LYS A 139 1.46 6.02 17.13
C LYS A 139 2.42 7.17 17.46
N ALA A 140 3.04 7.17 18.64
CA ALA A 140 4.02 8.19 19.02
C ALA A 140 5.24 8.17 18.08
N LEU A 141 5.78 6.98 17.78
CA LEU A 141 6.87 6.81 16.80
C LEU A 141 6.45 7.23 15.39
N ARG A 142 5.27 6.80 14.93
CA ARG A 142 4.72 7.22 13.63
C ARG A 142 4.59 8.74 13.55
N ASN A 143 4.12 9.40 14.60
CA ASN A 143 4.01 10.85 14.67
C ASN A 143 5.39 11.53 14.63
N ALA A 144 6.42 10.93 15.27
CA ALA A 144 7.79 11.42 15.18
C ALA A 144 8.31 11.31 13.75
N ARG A 145 8.18 10.14 13.11
CA ARG A 145 8.58 9.91 11.71
C ARG A 145 7.87 10.86 10.75
N ALA A 146 6.56 11.05 10.91
CA ALA A 146 5.75 11.90 10.04
C ALA A 146 6.23 13.37 10.00
N ARG A 147 6.86 13.86 11.08
CA ARG A 147 7.42 15.21 11.19
C ARG A 147 8.75 15.39 10.43
N LEU A 148 9.49 14.31 10.21
CA LEU A 148 10.78 14.32 9.49
C LEU A 148 10.63 14.17 7.96
N ILE A 149 9.41 13.89 7.50
CA ILE A 149 9.09 13.68 6.09
C ILE A 149 8.86 15.04 5.41
N PRO A 150 9.64 15.37 4.36
CA PRO A 150 9.42 16.57 3.56
C PRO A 150 8.03 16.60 2.91
N GLU A 151 7.46 17.79 2.76
CA GLU A 151 6.09 17.97 2.24
C GLU A 151 5.98 17.52 0.76
N GLU A 152 7.07 17.61 0.00
CA GLU A 152 7.14 17.15 -1.39
C GLU A 152 6.95 15.63 -1.49
N ILE A 153 7.63 14.88 -0.62
CA ILE A 153 7.48 13.41 -0.55
C ILE A 153 6.08 13.05 -0.09
N ARG A 154 5.55 13.74 0.93
CA ARG A 154 4.18 13.55 1.41
C ARG A 154 3.16 13.75 0.29
N THR A 155 3.27 14.85 -0.46
CA THR A 155 2.37 15.18 -1.59
C THR A 155 2.47 14.15 -2.72
N LYS A 156 3.68 13.70 -3.04
CA LYS A 156 3.93 12.63 -4.04
C LYS A 156 3.25 11.32 -3.63
N ILE A 157 3.42 10.89 -2.38
CA ILE A 157 2.80 9.66 -1.87
C ILE A 157 1.28 9.77 -1.81
N ILE A 158 0.72 10.92 -1.42
CA ILE A 158 -0.72 11.14 -1.44
C ILE A 158 -1.27 11.02 -2.87
N SER A 159 -0.57 11.61 -3.85
CA SER A 159 -0.97 11.55 -5.26
C SER A 159 -0.91 10.11 -5.80
N LEU A 160 0.15 9.37 -5.47
CA LEU A 160 0.30 7.96 -5.82
C LEU A 160 -0.79 7.08 -5.18
N ALA A 161 -1.13 7.33 -3.91
CA ALA A 161 -2.21 6.61 -3.23
C ALA A 161 -3.56 6.85 -3.90
N LYS A 162 -3.84 8.10 -4.33
CA LYS A 162 -5.04 8.43 -5.12
C LYS A 162 -5.09 7.65 -6.43
N GLN A 163 -3.97 7.61 -7.18
CA GLN A 163 -3.87 6.86 -8.44
C GLN A 163 -4.08 5.35 -8.23
N LYS A 164 -3.54 4.79 -7.15
CA LYS A 164 -3.63 3.36 -6.82
C LYS A 164 -4.92 2.96 -6.09
N GLY A 165 -5.86 3.90 -5.86
CA GLY A 165 -7.10 3.61 -5.13
C GLY A 165 -6.87 3.26 -3.64
N LYS A 166 -5.72 3.63 -3.06
CA LYS A 166 -5.37 3.35 -1.65
C LYS A 166 -5.84 4.44 -0.68
N VAL A 167 -6.89 5.16 -1.06
CA VAL A 167 -7.48 6.25 -0.27
C VAL A 167 -8.78 5.77 0.35
N LYS A 168 -8.92 5.94 1.66
CA LYS A 168 -10.16 5.66 2.40
C LYS A 168 -10.88 6.96 2.70
N ASP A 169 -12.05 7.14 2.07
CA ASP A 169 -12.99 8.23 2.38
C ASP A 169 -13.80 7.87 3.64
N ILE A 170 -13.79 8.76 4.62
CA ILE A 170 -14.42 8.52 5.93
C ILE A 170 -15.85 9.05 5.99
N ASP A 171 -16.21 10.06 5.17
CA ASP A 171 -17.48 10.76 5.30
C ASP A 171 -18.68 9.97 4.77
N GLY A 172 -18.46 8.80 4.19
CA GLY A 172 -19.54 7.96 3.65
C GLY A 172 -20.29 8.58 2.47
N LYS A 173 -20.02 9.84 2.11
CA LYS A 173 -20.22 10.31 0.73
C LYS A 173 -19.28 9.45 -0.09
N LYS A 174 -19.85 8.51 -0.84
CA LYS A 174 -19.16 7.93 -1.98
C LYS A 174 -18.73 9.08 -2.86
N THR A 175 -17.52 9.59 -2.66
CA THR A 175 -16.73 10.03 -3.79
C THR A 175 -16.76 8.86 -4.75
N THR A 176 -17.26 9.12 -5.95
CA THR A 176 -17.27 8.19 -7.08
C THR A 176 -15.83 7.91 -7.50
N SER A 177 -15.04 7.31 -6.61
CA SER A 177 -13.83 6.59 -6.96
C SER A 177 -14.26 5.16 -7.25
N THR A 178 -14.18 4.81 -8.52
CA THR A 178 -14.38 3.47 -9.04
C THR A 178 -13.57 2.46 -8.23
N SER A 179 -14.21 1.33 -7.91
CA SER A 179 -13.66 0.06 -7.40
C SER A 179 -13.62 -0.17 -5.88
N SER A 180 -14.57 -0.97 -5.41
CA SER A 180 -14.34 -2.27 -4.75
C SER A 180 -15.69 -2.80 -4.22
N LYS A 181 -16.55 -3.26 -5.14
CA LYS A 181 -17.68 -4.12 -4.78
C LYS A 181 -17.38 -5.54 -5.27
N SER A 182 -17.39 -6.45 -4.31
CA SER A 182 -17.57 -7.91 -4.39
C SER A 182 -17.22 -8.59 -5.72
N LYS A 183 -16.15 -9.38 -5.69
CA LYS A 183 -15.64 -10.24 -6.77
C LYS A 183 -16.69 -11.27 -7.20
N THR A 184 -17.57 -10.90 -8.14
CA THR A 184 -17.92 -11.83 -9.22
C THR A 184 -16.90 -11.57 -10.31
N PRO A 185 -16.05 -12.53 -10.67
CA PRO A 185 -14.99 -12.28 -11.62
C PRO A 185 -15.62 -11.99 -13.00
N LYS A 186 -15.31 -10.82 -13.55
CA LYS A 186 -15.84 -10.38 -14.85
C LYS A 186 -14.87 -10.76 -15.95
N ALA A 187 -15.41 -11.24 -17.07
CA ALA A 187 -14.70 -11.44 -18.33
C ALA A 187 -13.97 -10.15 -18.77
N ARG A 188 -12.84 -10.31 -19.49
CA ARG A 188 -12.11 -9.19 -20.12
C ARG A 188 -13.01 -8.40 -21.06
N THR A 189 -12.83 -7.08 -21.07
CA THR A 189 -13.46 -6.20 -22.06
C THR A 189 -12.83 -6.39 -23.45
N GLU A 190 -13.57 -6.11 -24.52
CA GLU A 190 -13.06 -6.17 -25.91
C GLU A 190 -11.81 -5.30 -26.10
N ALA A 191 -11.76 -4.13 -25.45
CA ALA A 191 -10.60 -3.23 -25.48
C ALA A 191 -9.33 -3.89 -24.92
N GLN A 192 -9.45 -4.66 -23.83
CA GLN A 192 -8.31 -5.38 -23.25
C GLN A 192 -7.87 -6.55 -24.14
N ARG A 193 -8.82 -7.24 -24.81
CA ARG A 193 -8.47 -8.29 -25.78
C ARG A 193 -7.67 -7.71 -26.95
N LYS A 194 -8.11 -6.56 -27.49
CA LYS A 194 -7.39 -5.83 -28.54
C LYS A 194 -6.02 -5.34 -28.09
N LYS A 195 -5.91 -4.83 -26.85
CA LYS A 195 -4.64 -4.38 -26.28
C LYS A 195 -3.64 -5.51 -26.14
N MET A 196 -4.06 -6.67 -25.66
CA MET A 196 -3.19 -7.84 -25.53
C MET A 196 -2.73 -8.36 -26.89
N TYR A 197 -3.64 -8.43 -27.86
CA TYR A 197 -3.30 -8.79 -29.23
C TYR A 197 -2.29 -7.82 -29.84
N ALA A 198 -2.47 -6.50 -29.63
CA ALA A 198 -1.50 -5.51 -30.10
C ALA A 198 -0.11 -5.67 -29.45
N MET A 199 -0.05 -6.06 -28.17
CA MET A 199 1.21 -6.30 -27.47
C MET A 199 1.93 -7.56 -27.95
N THR A 200 1.22 -8.65 -28.24
CA THR A 200 1.85 -9.86 -28.80
C THR A 200 2.37 -9.59 -30.22
N MET A 201 1.57 -8.92 -31.05
CA MET A 201 1.99 -8.50 -32.40
C MET A 201 3.21 -7.56 -32.37
N ALA A 202 3.28 -6.65 -31.38
CA ALA A 202 4.43 -5.76 -31.21
C ALA A 202 5.73 -6.50 -30.84
N LYS A 203 5.63 -7.73 -30.32
CA LYS A 203 6.78 -8.63 -30.07
C LYS A 203 7.11 -9.54 -31.26
N GLY A 204 6.48 -9.31 -32.41
CA GLY A 204 6.72 -10.10 -33.62
C GLY A 204 6.06 -11.48 -33.62
N ILE A 205 5.18 -11.75 -32.65
CA ILE A 205 4.42 -12.99 -32.59
C ILE A 205 3.28 -12.96 -33.60
N ASN A 206 3.07 -14.06 -34.31
CA ASN A 206 1.99 -14.21 -35.28
C ASN A 206 0.63 -14.56 -34.62
N THR A 207 -0.44 -14.65 -35.42
CA THR A 207 -1.80 -14.91 -34.90
C THR A 207 -1.92 -16.27 -34.20
N GLU A 208 -1.22 -17.29 -34.70
CA GLU A 208 -1.25 -18.66 -34.19
C GLU A 208 -0.52 -18.75 -32.84
N GLU A 209 0.70 -18.22 -32.79
CA GLU A 209 1.49 -18.13 -31.56
C GLU A 209 0.82 -17.21 -30.51
N THR A 210 0.05 -16.21 -30.92
CA THR A 210 -0.78 -15.41 -30.01
C THR A 210 -1.89 -16.26 -29.38
N SER A 211 -2.48 -17.19 -30.14
CA SER A 211 -3.44 -18.16 -29.61
C SER A 211 -2.77 -19.10 -28.62
N ASP A 212 -1.54 -19.53 -28.91
CA ASP A 212 -0.75 -20.39 -28.02
C ASP A 212 -0.36 -19.68 -26.73
N PHE A 213 0.04 -18.40 -26.80
CA PHE A 213 0.29 -17.56 -25.62
C PHE A 213 -0.95 -17.44 -24.75
N LEU A 214 -2.11 -17.20 -25.36
CA LEU A 214 -3.38 -17.15 -24.64
C LEU A 214 -3.76 -18.50 -24.03
N SER A 215 -3.42 -19.62 -24.70
CA SER A 215 -3.64 -20.98 -24.19
C SER A 215 -2.70 -21.32 -23.02
N TRP A 216 -1.44 -20.91 -23.10
CA TRP A 216 -0.46 -21.07 -22.04
C TRP A 216 -0.84 -20.27 -20.79
N LEU A 217 -1.39 -19.07 -20.94
CA LEU A 217 -1.97 -18.34 -19.81
C LEU A 217 -3.12 -19.12 -19.12
N LYS A 218 -3.83 -20.00 -19.83
CA LYS A 218 -4.85 -20.88 -19.22
C LYS A 218 -4.21 -21.93 -18.33
N THR A 219 -3.12 -22.55 -18.76
CA THR A 219 -2.46 -23.62 -17.99
C THR A 219 -1.85 -23.11 -16.68
N LYS A 220 -1.55 -21.81 -16.60
CA LYS A 220 -1.13 -21.11 -15.38
C LYS A 220 -2.25 -20.85 -14.37
N GLY A 221 -3.50 -21.23 -14.66
CA GLY A 221 -4.63 -21.02 -13.76
C GLY A 221 -5.12 -19.57 -13.71
N GLU A 222 -4.71 -18.74 -14.66
CA GLU A 222 -5.11 -17.33 -14.73
C GLU A 222 -6.52 -17.14 -15.34
N THR A 223 -7.18 -18.23 -15.73
CA THR A 223 -8.49 -18.25 -16.37
C THR A 223 -9.59 -18.82 -15.48
N ILE A 224 -10.80 -18.33 -15.69
CA ILE A 224 -12.03 -18.81 -15.08
C ILE A 224 -13.05 -19.17 -16.16
N ASP A 225 -13.90 -20.15 -15.90
CA ASP A 225 -15.04 -20.43 -16.77
C ASP A 225 -16.17 -19.42 -16.51
N VAL A 226 -16.59 -18.70 -17.55
CA VAL A 226 -17.77 -17.83 -17.54
C VAL A 226 -18.67 -18.26 -18.71
N ASP A 227 -19.80 -18.86 -18.39
CA ASP A 227 -20.81 -19.31 -19.36
C ASP A 227 -20.26 -20.30 -20.42
N GLY A 228 -19.40 -21.24 -20.00
CA GLY A 228 -18.76 -22.22 -20.89
C GLY A 228 -17.65 -21.63 -21.75
N LYS A 229 -17.20 -20.41 -21.43
CA LYS A 229 -16.07 -19.74 -22.06
C LYS A 229 -15.03 -19.43 -21.00
N GLU A 230 -13.84 -20.02 -21.17
CA GLU A 230 -12.71 -19.69 -20.32
C GLU A 230 -12.21 -18.27 -20.61
N VAL A 231 -12.15 -17.45 -19.57
CA VAL A 231 -11.74 -16.05 -19.65
C VAL A 231 -10.67 -15.78 -18.60
N VAL A 232 -9.57 -15.15 -19.00
CA VAL A 232 -8.58 -14.66 -18.03
C VAL A 232 -9.22 -13.57 -17.16
N THR A 233 -9.01 -13.63 -15.85
CA THR A 233 -9.64 -12.67 -14.93
C THR A 233 -9.13 -11.24 -15.17
N MET A 234 -9.89 -10.23 -14.73
CA MET A 234 -9.46 -8.82 -14.80
C MET A 234 -8.19 -8.55 -13.96
N GLU A 235 -8.03 -9.26 -12.85
CA GLU A 235 -6.88 -9.14 -11.95
C GLU A 235 -5.62 -9.71 -12.62
N ALA A 236 -5.72 -10.94 -13.14
CA ALA A 236 -4.69 -11.57 -13.96
C ALA A 236 -4.34 -10.74 -15.20
N ALA A 237 -5.35 -10.18 -15.89
CA ALA A 237 -5.12 -9.35 -17.06
C ALA A 237 -4.29 -8.10 -16.73
N SER A 238 -4.57 -7.43 -15.61
CA SER A 238 -3.81 -6.26 -15.19
C SER A 238 -2.36 -6.62 -14.90
N ASP A 239 -2.14 -7.71 -14.16
CA ASP A 239 -0.80 -8.17 -13.81
C ASP A 239 0.01 -8.58 -15.05
N ILE A 240 -0.62 -9.31 -15.98
CA ILE A 240 -0.02 -9.65 -17.29
C ILE A 240 0.33 -8.39 -18.08
N PHE A 241 -0.46 -7.32 -18.01
CA PHE A 241 -0.13 -6.09 -18.73
C PHE A 241 1.05 -5.35 -18.11
N ASP A 242 1.12 -5.32 -16.78
CA ASP A 242 2.19 -4.63 -16.06
C ASP A 242 3.51 -5.42 -16.12
N ASN A 243 3.43 -6.75 -16.27
CA ASN A 243 4.57 -7.67 -16.31
C ASN A 243 4.70 -8.42 -17.65
N PHE A 244 4.19 -7.85 -18.74
CA PHE A 244 4.05 -8.56 -20.03
C PHE A 244 5.34 -9.21 -20.52
N ASP A 245 6.47 -8.50 -20.41
CA ASP A 245 7.78 -9.02 -20.85
C ASP A 245 8.22 -10.28 -20.08
N ALA A 246 7.90 -10.36 -18.78
CA ALA A 246 8.24 -11.52 -17.97
C ALA A 246 7.39 -12.74 -18.35
N TYR A 247 6.07 -12.56 -18.46
CA TYR A 247 5.16 -13.60 -18.92
C TYR A 247 5.49 -14.07 -20.33
N PHE A 248 5.83 -13.14 -21.21
CA PHE A 248 6.22 -13.44 -22.58
C PHE A 248 7.54 -14.23 -22.62
N SER A 249 8.56 -13.81 -21.86
CA SER A 249 9.83 -14.53 -21.78
C SER A 249 9.64 -15.95 -21.26
N GLU A 250 8.78 -16.15 -20.26
CA GLU A 250 8.47 -17.47 -19.73
C GLU A 250 7.73 -18.34 -20.75
N PHE A 251 6.76 -17.75 -21.47
CA PHE A 251 6.07 -18.42 -22.56
C PHE A 251 7.04 -18.87 -23.65
N SER A 252 7.93 -17.97 -24.11
CA SER A 252 8.93 -18.28 -25.14
C SER A 252 9.82 -19.45 -24.72
N VAL A 253 10.28 -19.49 -23.47
CA VAL A 253 11.08 -20.62 -22.96
C VAL A 253 10.27 -21.91 -22.91
N SER A 254 8.99 -21.85 -22.56
CA SER A 254 8.14 -23.03 -22.40
C SER A 254 7.70 -23.68 -23.71
N ILE A 255 7.56 -22.91 -24.79
CA ILE A 255 7.13 -23.40 -26.11
C ILE A 255 8.32 -23.59 -27.05
N LEU A 256 9.32 -22.72 -27.01
CA LEU A 256 10.51 -22.78 -27.87
C LEU A 256 11.69 -23.52 -27.24
N GLY A 257 11.44 -24.28 -26.17
CA GLY A 257 12.47 -25.06 -25.49
C GLY A 257 13.14 -26.07 -26.43
N SER A 258 14.32 -25.68 -26.94
CA SER A 258 15.50 -26.50 -27.32
C SER A 258 16.07 -26.38 -28.73
N GLU A 259 15.92 -25.26 -29.45
CA GLU A 259 16.76 -24.99 -30.63
C GLU A 259 17.31 -23.54 -30.60
N GLN A 260 18.10 -23.23 -29.58
CA GLN A 260 19.21 -22.31 -29.83
C GLN A 260 20.33 -23.19 -30.41
N GLU A 261 20.37 -23.33 -31.73
CA GLU A 261 21.58 -23.79 -32.39
C GLU A 261 22.72 -22.87 -31.94
N ASP A 262 23.76 -23.46 -31.35
CA ASP A 262 25.01 -22.78 -31.03
C ASP A 262 25.49 -22.08 -32.31
N ILE A 263 25.31 -20.76 -32.38
CA ILE A 263 25.89 -19.95 -33.44
C ILE A 263 27.41 -20.13 -33.28
N PRO A 264 28.11 -20.76 -34.23
CA PRO A 264 29.54 -20.94 -34.10
C PRO A 264 30.17 -19.54 -33.99
N MET A 265 30.86 -19.29 -32.88
CA MET A 265 31.73 -18.13 -32.77
C MET A 265 32.73 -18.24 -33.90
N PHE A 266 32.65 -17.33 -34.86
CA PHE A 266 33.71 -17.12 -35.83
C PHE A 266 34.96 -16.74 -35.03
N GLU A 267 35.93 -17.65 -34.98
CA GLU A 267 37.29 -17.32 -34.57
C GLU A 267 37.81 -16.27 -35.55
N GLU A 268 38.06 -15.06 -35.05
CA GLU A 268 38.82 -14.05 -35.76
C GLU A 268 40.24 -14.59 -35.97
N GLY A 269 40.53 -15.00 -37.20
CA GLY A 269 41.87 -15.41 -37.63
C GLY A 269 42.79 -14.21 -37.82
N GLU A 270 44.00 -14.32 -37.26
CA GLU A 270 45.21 -13.60 -37.69
C GLU A 270 45.84 -14.25 -38.94
#